data_AF-A0A523VCJ2-F1
#
_entry.id   AF-A0A523VCJ2-F1
#
_cell.length_a   1.000
_cell.length_b   1.000
_cell.length_c   1.000
_cell.angle_alpha   90.00
_cell.angle_beta   90.00
_cell.angle_gamma   90.00
#
_symmetry.space_group_name_H-M   'P 1'
#
loop_
_entity.id
_entity.type
_entity.pdbx_description
1 polymer ?
#
loop_
_entity_poly.entity_id
_entity_poly.type
_entity_poly.pdbx_seq_one_letter_code
_entity_poly.pdbx_strand_id
1 'polypeptide(L)'
;MYFSRKNGMRIQAIRDTIEVWEGQELISPTEKAWLVACLIESADRVANTASVYGAYLKHVKASARKPMRMVALKPAPSPHPPQQHRVFCEDSLGLLERLSETEINLIYVDTPYNHRQYAANYHVLETIAQWDMGQFEPRGVTGLRQPEAQRSDFCISSAVEEAYRELFQRLRSSYVRLSYSDEGLRSKESVVALFEEFCSDVDFKEIESRRFRADVDRENRVYKRDRLHEFLVLGKPRM
;
A
#
# COMPACT_ATOMS: atom_id res chain seq x y z
N MET A 1 -13.71 3.80 17.64
CA MET A 1 -13.64 2.42 17.10
C MET A 1 -13.61 2.47 15.58
N TYR A 2 -12.87 1.56 14.94
CA TYR A 2 -12.77 1.47 13.47
C TYR A 2 -14.04 0.94 12.81
N PHE A 3 -14.80 0.09 13.48
CA PHE A 3 -16.07 -0.42 12.99
C PHE A 3 -17.15 -0.28 14.06
N SER A 4 -18.42 -0.23 13.66
CA SER A 4 -19.53 -0.40 14.60
C SER A 4 -19.44 -1.80 15.23
N ARG A 5 -19.92 -1.97 16.47
CA ARG A 5 -19.90 -3.28 17.15
C ARG A 5 -20.50 -4.39 16.28
N LYS A 6 -21.64 -4.12 15.63
CA LYS A 6 -22.31 -5.07 14.73
C LYS A 6 -21.46 -5.42 13.50
N ASN A 7 -20.80 -4.44 12.88
CA ASN A 7 -19.93 -4.70 11.73
C ASN A 7 -18.66 -5.44 12.14
N GLY A 8 -18.04 -5.09 13.27
CA GLY A 8 -16.87 -5.80 13.80
C GLY A 8 -17.17 -7.29 14.05
N MET A 9 -18.28 -7.58 14.73
CA MET A 9 -18.72 -8.97 14.95
C MET A 9 -18.98 -9.72 13.64
N ARG A 10 -19.51 -9.03 12.63
CA ARG A 10 -19.78 -9.63 11.32
C ARG A 10 -18.49 -9.92 10.54
N ILE A 11 -17.53 -9.00 10.56
CA ILE A 11 -16.19 -9.19 9.96
C ILE A 11 -15.53 -10.40 10.60
N GLN A 12 -15.52 -10.45 11.94
CA GLN A 12 -14.95 -11.57 12.69
C GLN A 12 -15.62 -12.90 12.32
N ALA A 13 -16.95 -12.98 12.37
CA ALA A 13 -17.66 -14.20 12.04
C ALA A 13 -17.36 -14.71 10.61
N ILE A 14 -17.28 -13.80 9.63
CA ILE A 14 -16.93 -14.17 8.25
C ILE A 14 -15.50 -14.69 8.16
N ARG A 15 -14.55 -14.02 8.82
CA ARG A 15 -13.14 -14.39 8.72
C ARG A 15 -12.83 -15.69 9.48
N ASP A 16 -13.46 -15.92 10.63
CA ASP A 16 -13.43 -17.20 11.35
C ASP A 16 -14.02 -18.32 10.49
N THR A 17 -15.11 -18.05 9.77
CA THR A 17 -15.70 -19.04 8.83
C THR A 17 -14.72 -19.41 7.71
N ILE A 18 -13.97 -18.43 7.18
CA ILE A 18 -12.95 -18.69 6.16
C ILE A 18 -11.84 -19.60 6.70
N GLU A 19 -11.36 -19.40 7.94
CA GLU A 19 -10.37 -20.31 8.56
C GLU A 19 -10.92 -21.72 8.75
N VAL A 20 -12.19 -21.85 9.17
CA VAL A 20 -12.83 -23.17 9.32
C VAL A 20 -12.90 -23.89 7.98
N TRP A 21 -13.29 -23.20 6.91
CA TRP A 21 -13.34 -23.79 5.56
C TRP A 21 -11.98 -24.21 5.06
N GLU A 22 -10.93 -23.41 5.29
CA GLU A 22 -9.57 -23.80 4.92
C GLU A 22 -9.10 -25.02 5.72
N GLY A 23 -9.27 -25.03 7.05
CA GLY A 23 -8.86 -26.15 7.90
C GLY A 23 -9.62 -27.45 7.64
N GLN A 24 -10.78 -27.36 6.99
CA GLN A 24 -11.57 -28.49 6.51
C GLN A 24 -11.34 -28.81 5.02
N GLU A 25 -10.39 -28.13 4.37
CA GLU A 25 -10.07 -28.29 2.95
C GLU A 25 -11.26 -28.06 2.00
N LEU A 26 -12.24 -27.24 2.41
CA LEU A 26 -13.42 -26.90 1.60
C LEU A 26 -13.12 -25.80 0.57
N ILE A 27 -12.02 -25.08 0.75
CA ILE A 27 -11.54 -24.04 -0.14
C ILE A 27 -10.03 -24.17 -0.35
N SER A 28 -9.56 -23.84 -1.54
CA SER A 28 -8.14 -23.76 -1.85
C SER A 28 -7.48 -22.50 -1.27
N PRO A 29 -6.14 -22.45 -1.18
CA PRO A 29 -5.42 -21.24 -0.76
C PRO A 29 -5.76 -20.00 -1.63
N THR A 30 -5.96 -20.20 -2.93
CA THR A 30 -6.36 -19.14 -3.86
C THR A 30 -7.76 -18.62 -3.56
N GLU A 31 -8.71 -19.51 -3.28
CA GLU A 31 -10.09 -19.14 -2.91
C GLU A 31 -10.12 -18.44 -1.55
N LYS A 32 -9.34 -18.90 -0.57
CA LYS A 32 -9.14 -18.18 0.70
C LYS A 32 -8.65 -16.76 0.45
N ALA A 33 -7.56 -16.60 -0.31
CA ALA A 33 -6.99 -15.28 -0.61
C ALA A 33 -8.03 -14.36 -1.27
N TRP A 34 -8.82 -14.88 -2.21
CA TRP A 34 -9.89 -14.12 -2.87
C TRP A 34 -11.02 -13.74 -1.90
N LEU A 35 -11.48 -14.65 -1.04
CA LEU A 35 -12.51 -14.37 -0.03
C LEU A 35 -12.04 -13.33 0.99
N VAL A 36 -10.79 -13.42 1.45
CA VAL A 36 -10.17 -12.44 2.35
C VAL A 36 -10.06 -11.08 1.68
N ALA A 37 -9.62 -11.02 0.42
CA ALA A 37 -9.58 -9.78 -0.35
C ALA A 37 -10.98 -9.14 -0.50
N CYS A 38 -12.00 -9.96 -0.78
CA CYS A 38 -13.41 -9.51 -0.81
C CYS A 38 -13.87 -8.97 0.56
N LEU A 39 -13.46 -9.61 1.65
CA LEU A 39 -13.79 -9.15 3.00
C LEU A 39 -13.12 -7.81 3.33
N ILE A 40 -11.84 -7.65 3.01
CA ILE A 40 -11.09 -6.40 3.23
C ILE A 40 -11.76 -5.25 2.49
N GLU A 41 -12.05 -5.41 1.20
CA GLU A 41 -12.75 -4.42 0.39
C GLU A 41 -14.15 -4.10 0.95
N SER A 42 -14.87 -5.12 1.43
CA SER A 42 -16.20 -4.96 2.03
C SER A 42 -16.15 -4.24 3.37
N ALA A 43 -15.12 -4.50 4.17
CA ALA A 43 -14.90 -3.89 5.48
C ALA A 43 -14.56 -2.41 5.34
N ASP A 44 -13.68 -2.04 4.40
CA ASP A 44 -13.27 -0.64 4.18
C ASP A 44 -14.46 0.29 3.90
N ARG A 45 -15.44 -0.19 3.13
CA ARG A 45 -16.68 0.55 2.82
C ARG A 45 -17.51 0.94 4.04
N VAL A 46 -17.35 0.22 5.15
CA VAL A 46 -18.01 0.50 6.43
C VAL A 46 -17.03 0.88 7.55
N ALA A 47 -15.78 1.20 7.21
CA ALA A 47 -14.79 1.67 8.16
C ALA A 47 -15.12 3.09 8.66
N ASN A 48 -14.86 3.36 9.93
CA ASN A 48 -15.05 4.64 10.61
C ASN A 48 -13.74 5.45 10.66
N THR A 49 -13.12 5.60 9.49
CA THR A 49 -11.84 6.30 9.27
C THR A 49 -12.06 7.49 8.33
N ALA A 50 -11.09 8.42 8.28
CA ALA A 50 -11.11 9.54 7.33
C ALA A 50 -10.46 9.19 5.97
N SER A 51 -9.57 8.19 5.95
CA SER A 51 -8.93 7.66 4.73
C SER A 51 -8.04 6.45 5.08
N VAL A 52 -7.28 6.56 6.17
CA VAL A 52 -6.37 5.52 6.66
C VAL A 52 -6.80 5.03 8.06
N TYR A 53 -6.31 3.86 8.45
CA TYR A 53 -6.54 3.19 9.74
C TYR A 53 -5.55 3.57 10.84
N GLY A 54 -4.71 4.59 10.63
CA GLY A 54 -3.86 5.13 11.69
C GLY A 54 -4.65 5.74 12.85
N ALA A 55 -5.90 6.14 12.62
CA ALA A 55 -6.85 6.55 13.64
C ALA A 55 -8.30 6.34 13.18
N TYR A 56 -9.24 6.30 14.14
CA TYR A 56 -10.67 6.29 13.87
C TYR A 56 -11.34 7.59 14.30
N LEU A 57 -12.49 7.89 13.70
CA LEU A 57 -13.32 9.05 14.09
C LEU A 57 -13.98 8.79 15.46
N LYS A 58 -14.05 9.84 16.29
CA LYS A 58 -14.73 9.78 17.61
C LYS A 58 -16.21 9.39 17.46
N HIS A 59 -16.87 9.95 16.45
CA HIS A 59 -18.26 9.64 16.12
C HIS A 59 -18.32 8.69 14.91
N VAL A 60 -19.17 7.66 15.01
CA VAL A 60 -19.37 6.71 13.91
C VAL A 60 -20.08 7.42 12.75
N LYS A 61 -19.40 7.57 11.61
CA LYS A 61 -19.95 8.19 10.39
C LYS A 61 -21.10 7.37 9.81
N ALA A 62 -21.96 8.02 9.02
CA ALA A 62 -23.18 7.40 8.49
C ALA A 62 -22.89 6.13 7.66
N SER A 63 -21.83 6.10 6.84
CA SER A 63 -21.45 4.92 6.07
C SER A 63 -21.07 3.74 6.97
N ALA A 64 -20.36 3.98 8.08
CA ALA A 64 -19.93 2.97 9.03
C ALA A 64 -21.07 2.40 9.91
N ARG A 65 -22.25 3.04 9.90
CA ARG A 65 -23.47 2.53 10.54
C ARG A 65 -24.25 1.56 9.65
N LYS A 66 -24.02 1.60 8.34
CA LYS A 66 -24.68 0.67 7.41
C LYS A 66 -24.19 -0.76 7.71
N PRO A 67 -25.07 -1.76 7.67
CA PRO A 67 -24.65 -3.15 7.80
C PRO A 67 -23.67 -3.51 6.69
N MET A 68 -22.53 -4.12 7.06
CA MET A 68 -21.57 -4.60 6.08
C MET A 68 -22.21 -5.66 5.19
N ARG A 69 -21.98 -5.53 3.88
CA ARG A 69 -22.34 -6.54 2.86
C ARG A 69 -21.07 -6.96 2.15
N MET A 70 -20.90 -8.27 1.97
CA MET A 70 -19.82 -8.80 1.17
C MET A 70 -19.99 -8.37 -0.28
N VAL A 71 -18.90 -7.94 -0.90
CA VAL A 71 -18.81 -7.67 -2.32
C VAL A 71 -17.71 -8.53 -2.91
N ALA A 72 -18.08 -9.30 -3.93
CA ALA A 72 -17.14 -10.10 -4.69
C ALA A 72 -16.28 -9.19 -5.57
N LEU A 73 -14.96 -9.30 -5.43
CA LEU A 73 -14.02 -8.66 -6.33
C LEU A 73 -14.11 -9.32 -7.71
N LYS A 74 -14.22 -8.50 -8.75
CA LYS A 74 -14.16 -8.94 -10.13
C LYS A 74 -12.72 -8.76 -10.62
N PRO A 75 -12.02 -9.84 -11.01
CA PRO A 75 -10.69 -9.71 -11.61
C PRO A 75 -10.74 -8.78 -12.82
N ALA A 76 -9.70 -7.96 -12.99
CA ALA A 76 -9.54 -7.17 -14.20
C ALA A 76 -9.35 -8.12 -15.40
N PRO A 77 -9.96 -7.83 -16.57
CA PRO A 77 -9.70 -8.61 -17.76
C PRO A 77 -8.23 -8.45 -18.15
N SER A 78 -7.59 -9.55 -18.50
CA SER A 78 -6.23 -9.57 -19.04
C SER A 78 -6.23 -10.29 -20.38
N PRO A 79 -5.51 -9.79 -21.40
CA PRO A 79 -5.28 -10.55 -22.62
C PRO A 79 -4.31 -11.72 -22.42
N HIS A 80 -3.65 -11.79 -21.26
CA HIS A 80 -2.69 -12.84 -20.90
C HIS A 80 -3.34 -13.90 -20.00
N PRO A 81 -2.86 -15.16 -20.07
CA PRO A 81 -3.35 -16.22 -19.20
C PRO A 81 -2.96 -15.96 -17.73
N PRO A 82 -3.77 -16.40 -16.75
CA PRO A 82 -3.52 -16.20 -15.32
C PRO A 82 -2.11 -16.60 -14.85
N GLN A 83 -1.52 -17.64 -15.44
CA GLN A 83 -0.20 -18.17 -15.08
C GLN A 83 0.96 -17.21 -15.42
N GLN A 84 0.75 -16.23 -16.29
CA GLN A 84 1.73 -15.18 -16.58
C GLN A 84 1.71 -14.04 -15.54
N HIS A 85 0.70 -14.00 -14.67
CA HIS A 85 0.61 -13.02 -13.60
C HIS A 85 1.20 -13.60 -12.31
N ARG A 86 2.26 -12.97 -11.82
CA ARG A 86 2.95 -13.35 -10.59
C ARG A 86 2.84 -12.21 -9.58
N VAL A 87 2.50 -12.56 -8.34
CA VAL A 87 2.38 -11.62 -7.22
C VAL A 87 3.27 -12.13 -6.10
N PHE A 88 3.99 -11.22 -5.46
CA PHE A 88 4.93 -11.53 -4.39
C PHE A 88 4.63 -10.64 -3.17
N CYS A 89 4.80 -11.20 -1.98
CA CYS A 89 4.67 -10.49 -0.70
C CYS A 89 5.97 -10.68 0.07
N GLU A 90 6.99 -9.89 -0.29
CA GLU A 90 8.34 -9.93 0.29
C GLU A 90 9.02 -8.55 0.15
N ASP A 91 10.22 -8.40 0.69
CA ASP A 91 11.01 -7.20 0.50
C ASP A 91 11.34 -6.96 -0.98
N SER A 92 11.14 -5.74 -1.47
CA SER A 92 11.28 -5.42 -2.89
C SER A 92 12.73 -5.50 -3.37
N LEU A 93 13.71 -5.18 -2.53
CA LEU A 93 15.13 -5.25 -2.92
C LEU A 93 15.56 -6.71 -3.05
N GLY A 94 15.13 -7.55 -2.11
CA GLY A 94 15.30 -9.01 -2.20
C GLY A 94 14.60 -9.62 -3.42
N LEU A 95 13.41 -9.14 -3.77
CA LEU A 95 12.70 -9.59 -4.97
C LEU A 95 13.43 -9.22 -6.26
N LEU A 96 13.96 -7.99 -6.36
CA LEU A 96 14.74 -7.57 -7.53
C LEU A 96 15.98 -8.44 -7.71
N GLU A 97 16.66 -8.79 -6.61
CA GLU A 97 17.81 -9.70 -6.66
C GLU A 97 17.42 -11.09 -7.14
N ARG A 98 16.30 -11.63 -6.67
CA ARG A 98 15.78 -12.94 -7.12
C ARG A 98 15.35 -12.97 -8.58
N LEU A 99 14.98 -11.82 -9.13
CA LEU A 99 14.52 -11.67 -10.51
C LEU A 99 15.61 -11.12 -11.44
N SER A 100 16.85 -10.99 -10.97
CA SER A 100 17.97 -10.39 -11.70
C SER A 100 18.22 -11.02 -13.08
N GLU A 101 18.05 -12.35 -13.18
CA GLU A 101 18.21 -13.12 -14.41
C GLU A 101 16.94 -13.19 -15.28
N THR A 102 15.85 -12.53 -14.86
CA THR A 102 14.61 -12.49 -15.63
C THR A 102 14.68 -11.37 -16.66
N GLU A 103 14.36 -11.67 -17.93
CA GLU A 103 14.20 -10.63 -18.94
C GLU A 103 12.98 -9.77 -18.63
N ILE A 104 13.21 -8.53 -18.22
CA ILE A 104 12.17 -7.56 -17.89
C ILE A 104 12.28 -6.37 -18.84
N ASN A 105 11.24 -6.09 -19.61
CA ASN A 105 11.24 -4.93 -20.51
C ASN A 105 11.01 -3.61 -19.76
N LEU A 106 10.14 -3.61 -18.74
CA LEU A 106 9.78 -2.41 -18.01
C LEU A 106 9.61 -2.73 -16.52
N ILE A 107 10.30 -1.98 -15.66
CA ILE A 107 10.01 -1.90 -14.22
C ILE A 107 9.30 -0.58 -13.95
N TYR A 108 8.15 -0.62 -13.29
CA TYR A 108 7.47 0.55 -12.76
C TYR A 108 7.65 0.61 -11.24
N VAL A 109 8.22 1.71 -10.75
CA VAL A 109 8.52 1.95 -9.34
C VAL A 109 7.62 3.06 -8.81
N ASP A 110 6.87 2.75 -7.76
CA ASP A 110 6.04 3.72 -7.02
C ASP A 110 6.22 3.45 -5.52
N THR A 111 7.31 3.98 -4.97
CA THR A 111 7.67 3.76 -3.57
C THR A 111 6.86 4.68 -2.65
N PRO A 112 6.75 4.35 -1.35
CA PRO A 112 6.30 5.31 -0.37
C PRO A 112 7.19 6.56 -0.39
N TYR A 113 6.62 7.73 -0.62
CA TYR A 113 7.42 8.96 -0.74
C TYR A 113 7.34 9.88 0.48
N ASN A 114 6.51 9.59 1.48
CA ASN A 114 6.32 10.45 2.65
C ASN A 114 6.50 9.67 3.97
N HIS A 115 6.43 10.38 5.11
CA HIS A 115 6.67 9.79 6.44
C HIS A 115 5.66 8.72 6.89
N ARG A 116 4.58 8.50 6.13
CA ARG A 116 3.50 7.60 6.55
C ARG A 116 3.92 6.16 6.37
N GLN A 117 4.07 5.46 7.48
CA GLN A 117 4.31 4.02 7.49
C GLN A 117 3.00 3.28 7.17
N TYR A 118 2.97 2.51 6.08
CA TYR A 118 1.81 1.72 5.68
C TYR A 118 1.40 0.71 6.76
N ALA A 119 2.39 0.05 7.38
CA ALA A 119 2.16 -0.88 8.48
C ALA A 119 1.30 -0.27 9.60
N ALA A 120 1.57 0.98 9.98
CA ALA A 120 0.78 1.69 10.98
C ALA A 120 -0.55 2.24 10.42
N ASN A 121 -0.59 2.66 9.15
CA ASN A 121 -1.78 3.25 8.55
C ASN A 121 -2.82 2.23 8.07
N TYR A 122 -2.47 0.97 7.91
CA TYR A 122 -3.37 -0.09 7.42
C TYR A 122 -3.39 -1.32 8.31
N HIS A 123 -2.89 -1.20 9.56
CA HIS A 123 -2.77 -2.30 10.52
C HIS A 123 -4.06 -3.09 10.79
N VAL A 124 -5.23 -2.45 10.70
CA VAL A 124 -6.53 -3.13 10.88
C VAL A 124 -6.83 -4.03 9.68
N LEU A 125 -6.54 -3.59 8.46
CA LEU A 125 -6.70 -4.41 7.27
C LEU A 125 -5.68 -5.54 7.26
N GLU A 126 -4.44 -5.25 7.66
CA GLU A 126 -3.41 -6.27 7.88
C GLU A 126 -3.87 -7.33 8.88
N THR A 127 -4.55 -6.92 9.97
CA THR A 127 -5.11 -7.87 10.94
C THR A 127 -6.20 -8.75 10.34
N ILE A 128 -7.05 -8.22 9.45
CA ILE A 128 -8.04 -9.02 8.73
C ILE A 128 -7.35 -10.01 7.77
N ALA A 129 -6.27 -9.58 7.11
CA ALA A 129 -5.49 -10.39 6.18
C ALA A 129 -4.78 -11.56 6.88
N GLN A 130 -3.95 -11.25 7.88
CA GLN A 130 -3.12 -12.22 8.60
C GLN A 130 -3.95 -13.11 9.53
N TRP A 131 -4.98 -12.55 10.16
CA TRP A 131 -5.87 -13.22 11.13
C TRP A 131 -5.16 -13.95 12.28
N ASP A 132 -4.03 -13.39 12.71
CA ASP A 132 -3.08 -13.92 13.68
C ASP A 132 -3.27 -13.30 15.08
N MET A 133 -4.52 -13.05 15.49
CA MET A 133 -4.82 -12.27 16.71
C MET A 133 -4.23 -12.83 18.01
N GLY A 134 -3.80 -14.11 18.03
CA GLY A 134 -3.10 -14.71 19.16
C GLY A 134 -1.57 -14.55 19.15
N GLN A 135 -1.00 -13.93 18.10
CA GLN A 135 0.45 -13.80 17.91
C GLN A 135 0.98 -12.39 18.21
N PHE A 136 0.10 -11.43 18.47
CA PHE A 136 0.50 -10.07 18.83
C PHE A 136 -0.51 -9.44 19.81
N GLU A 137 0.00 -8.50 20.62
CA GLU A 137 -0.81 -7.69 21.52
C GLU A 137 -0.99 -6.28 20.93
N PRO A 138 -2.25 -5.81 20.71
CA PRO A 138 -2.52 -4.48 20.20
C PRO A 138 -1.99 -3.38 21.13
N ARG A 139 -1.25 -2.40 20.59
CA ARG A 139 -0.67 -1.30 21.38
C ARG A 139 -1.48 0.00 21.24
N GLY A 140 -1.69 0.67 22.37
CA GLY A 140 -2.30 1.99 22.45
C GLY A 140 -3.79 2.03 22.08
N VAL A 141 -4.35 3.24 22.08
CA VAL A 141 -5.81 3.48 21.85
C VAL A 141 -6.25 3.11 20.44
N THR A 142 -5.31 3.12 19.50
CA THR A 142 -5.53 2.77 18.09
C THR A 142 -5.31 1.29 17.82
N GLY A 143 -4.80 0.51 18.78
CA GLY A 143 -4.63 -0.93 18.67
C GLY A 143 -3.63 -1.36 17.61
N LEU A 144 -2.51 -0.65 17.48
CA LEU A 144 -1.48 -0.92 16.47
C LEU A 144 -0.90 -2.33 16.63
N ARG A 145 -0.70 -3.03 15.51
CA ARG A 145 0.22 -4.19 15.39
C ARG A 145 1.65 -3.74 15.70
N GLN A 146 2.58 -4.66 15.97
CA GLN A 146 4.01 -4.34 16.19
C GLN A 146 4.59 -3.64 14.93
N PRO A 147 4.71 -2.31 14.90
CA PRO A 147 4.93 -1.60 13.64
C PRO A 147 6.40 -1.62 13.19
N GLU A 148 7.33 -2.00 14.07
CA GLU A 148 8.76 -1.95 13.78
C GLU A 148 9.19 -2.97 12.73
N ALA A 149 8.54 -4.14 12.68
CA ALA A 149 8.93 -5.24 11.79
C ALA A 149 8.63 -5.00 10.30
N GLN A 150 7.75 -4.05 9.97
CA GLN A 150 7.32 -3.74 8.61
C GLN A 150 7.56 -2.26 8.26
N ARG A 151 8.54 -1.64 8.93
CA ARG A 151 8.89 -0.24 8.66
C ARG A 151 9.63 -0.14 7.33
N SER A 152 9.23 0.81 6.49
CA SER A 152 9.89 1.07 5.22
C SER A 152 10.88 2.22 5.34
N ASP A 153 12.11 2.02 4.87
CA ASP A 153 13.16 3.03 4.83
C ASP A 153 12.84 4.18 3.86
N PHE A 154 12.01 3.91 2.83
CA PHE A 154 11.49 4.95 1.94
C PHE A 154 10.63 6.00 2.69
N CYS A 155 10.10 5.65 3.86
CA CYS A 155 9.33 6.55 4.73
C CYS A 155 10.18 7.22 5.84
N ILE A 156 11.52 7.12 5.80
CA ILE A 156 12.43 7.64 6.83
C ILE A 156 13.41 8.63 6.21
N SER A 157 13.37 9.91 6.59
CA SER A 157 14.21 10.95 5.97
C SER A 157 15.72 10.69 6.02
N SER A 158 16.20 10.08 7.10
CA SER A 158 17.62 9.74 7.26
C SER A 158 18.05 8.52 6.45
N ALA A 159 17.13 7.66 6.00
CA ALA A 159 17.44 6.41 5.28
C ALA A 159 16.99 6.43 3.80
N VAL A 160 16.03 7.30 3.43
CA VAL A 160 15.38 7.29 2.12
C VAL A 160 16.34 7.44 0.93
N GLU A 161 17.43 8.19 1.08
CA GLU A 161 18.41 8.34 -0.01
C GLU A 161 19.17 7.05 -0.27
N GLU A 162 19.61 6.37 0.80
CA GLU A 162 20.25 5.07 0.67
C GLU A 162 19.26 4.02 0.14
N ALA A 163 18.01 4.03 0.61
CA ALA A 163 16.97 3.14 0.10
C ALA A 163 16.74 3.30 -1.41
N TYR A 164 16.76 4.53 -1.94
CA TYR A 164 16.68 4.76 -3.39
C TYR A 164 17.93 4.33 -4.13
N ARG A 165 19.12 4.60 -3.57
CA ARG A 165 20.40 4.17 -4.16
C ARG A 165 20.43 2.65 -4.31
N GLU A 166 20.10 1.96 -3.24
CA GLU A 166 19.96 0.50 -3.18
C GLU A 166 18.92 -0.04 -4.16
N LEU A 167 17.79 0.63 -4.31
CA LEU A 167 16.75 0.27 -5.27
C LEU A 167 17.28 0.39 -6.70
N PHE A 168 17.82 1.56 -7.07
CA PHE A 168 18.25 1.84 -8.44
C PHE A 168 19.42 0.96 -8.88
N GLN A 169 20.34 0.64 -7.97
CA GLN A 169 21.44 -0.27 -8.23
C GLN A 169 20.99 -1.69 -8.62
N ARG A 170 19.82 -2.13 -8.12
CA ARG A 170 19.29 -3.49 -8.37
C ARG A 170 18.31 -3.57 -9.54
N LEU A 171 18.03 -2.45 -10.23
CA LEU A 171 17.11 -2.44 -11.37
C LEU A 171 17.73 -3.11 -12.59
N ARG A 172 17.20 -4.27 -12.99
CA ARG A 172 17.58 -4.98 -14.21
C ARG A 172 16.38 -5.03 -15.16
N SER A 173 16.36 -4.15 -16.15
CA SER A 173 15.31 -4.08 -17.18
C SER A 173 15.73 -3.24 -18.39
N SER A 174 14.99 -3.33 -19.50
CA SER A 174 15.22 -2.45 -20.65
C SER A 174 14.88 -0.99 -20.35
N TYR A 175 13.83 -0.76 -19.56
CA TYR A 175 13.37 0.56 -19.13
C TYR A 175 12.92 0.52 -17.66
N VAL A 176 13.18 1.58 -16.92
CA VAL A 176 12.55 1.84 -15.62
C VAL A 176 11.75 3.12 -15.68
N ARG A 177 10.57 3.10 -15.07
CA ARG A 177 9.77 4.29 -14.80
C ARG A 177 9.59 4.46 -13.30
N LEU A 178 10.02 5.59 -12.77
CA LEU A 178 9.79 6.02 -11.39
C LEU A 178 8.61 6.99 -11.33
N SER A 179 7.72 6.76 -10.37
CA SER A 179 6.68 7.68 -9.92
C SER A 179 7.13 8.33 -8.61
N TYR A 180 7.08 9.65 -8.54
CA TYR A 180 7.40 10.43 -7.34
C TYR A 180 6.49 11.66 -7.21
N SER A 181 6.52 12.32 -6.05
CA SER A 181 5.62 13.44 -5.73
C SER A 181 6.35 14.59 -5.05
N ASP A 182 5.87 15.82 -5.24
CA ASP A 182 6.36 17.01 -4.52
C ASP A 182 6.02 17.03 -3.02
N GLU A 183 5.26 16.04 -2.53
CA GLU A 183 5.09 15.73 -1.10
C GLU A 183 6.14 14.74 -0.57
N GLY A 184 7.16 14.46 -1.38
CA GLY A 184 8.27 13.56 -1.11
C GLY A 184 9.18 13.99 0.06
N LEU A 185 9.85 13.02 0.69
CA LEU A 185 10.89 13.26 1.70
C LEU A 185 12.17 13.90 1.13
N ARG A 186 12.38 13.76 -0.18
CA ARG A 186 13.50 14.33 -0.93
C ARG A 186 12.97 15.26 -1.99
N SER A 187 13.79 16.23 -2.40
CA SER A 187 13.40 17.10 -3.49
C SER A 187 13.42 16.32 -4.81
N LYS A 188 12.62 16.77 -5.77
CA LYS A 188 12.62 16.26 -7.14
C LYS A 188 14.04 16.20 -7.70
N GLU A 189 14.79 17.29 -7.55
CA GLU A 189 16.15 17.43 -8.08
C GLU A 189 17.08 16.37 -7.48
N SER A 190 16.97 16.12 -6.18
CA SER A 190 17.76 15.10 -5.48
C SER A 190 17.43 13.68 -5.97
N VAL A 191 16.15 13.36 -6.15
CA VAL A 191 15.73 12.03 -6.61
C VAL A 191 16.10 11.80 -8.08
N VAL A 192 15.92 12.81 -8.94
CA VAL A 192 16.28 12.74 -10.36
C VAL A 192 17.79 12.61 -10.52
N ALA A 193 18.59 13.42 -9.80
CA ALA A 193 20.05 13.31 -9.84
C ALA A 193 20.51 11.91 -9.42
N LEU A 194 19.94 11.36 -8.35
CA LEU A 194 20.24 10.00 -7.92
C LEU A 194 19.84 8.95 -8.97
N PHE A 195 18.70 9.13 -9.64
CA PHE A 195 18.26 8.24 -10.71
C PHE A 195 19.19 8.29 -11.93
N GLU A 196 19.69 9.48 -12.30
CA GLU A 196 20.64 9.69 -13.40
C GLU A 196 22.03 9.08 -13.15
N GLU A 197 22.41 8.87 -11.88
CA GLU A 197 23.62 8.11 -11.54
C GLU A 197 23.55 6.66 -12.04
N PHE A 198 22.36 6.05 -12.00
CA PHE A 198 22.13 4.64 -12.34
C PHE A 198 21.44 4.42 -13.69
N CYS A 199 20.86 5.47 -14.29
CA CYS A 199 20.13 5.37 -15.55
C CYS A 199 20.71 6.32 -16.61
N SER A 200 20.51 5.97 -17.88
CA SER A 200 20.77 6.82 -19.05
C SER A 200 19.47 7.11 -19.81
N ASP A 201 19.53 7.98 -20.80
CA ASP A 201 18.37 8.38 -21.62
C ASP A 201 17.17 8.82 -20.76
N VAL A 202 17.43 9.65 -19.75
CA VAL A 202 16.43 10.06 -18.77
C VAL A 202 15.46 11.07 -19.38
N ASP A 203 14.18 10.74 -19.37
CA ASP A 203 13.06 11.60 -19.76
C ASP A 203 12.16 11.88 -18.55
N PHE A 204 11.55 13.06 -18.54
CA PHE A 204 10.82 13.58 -17.39
C PHE A 204 9.47 14.15 -17.81
N LYS A 205 8.43 13.78 -17.05
CA LYS A 205 7.10 14.36 -17.18
C LYS A 205 6.55 14.80 -15.83
N GLU A 206 6.05 16.03 -15.79
CA GLU A 206 5.32 16.57 -14.65
C GLU A 206 3.82 16.51 -14.92
N ILE A 207 3.06 16.05 -13.92
CA ILE A 207 1.60 16.01 -13.96
C ILE A 207 1.08 16.78 -12.77
N GLU A 208 0.35 17.85 -13.03
CA GLU A 208 -0.35 18.60 -11.99
C GLU A 208 -1.73 17.98 -11.74
N SER A 209 -2.05 17.73 -10.47
CA SER A 209 -3.36 17.22 -10.06
C SER A 209 -3.91 17.99 -8.87
N ARG A 210 -5.22 17.85 -8.63
CA ARG A 210 -5.84 18.40 -7.42
C ARG A 210 -5.41 17.56 -6.24
N ARG A 211 -4.90 18.21 -5.20
CA ARG A 211 -4.50 17.53 -3.97
C ARG A 211 -5.73 16.92 -3.29
N PHE A 212 -5.61 15.66 -2.90
CA PHE A 212 -6.63 15.02 -2.09
C PHE A 212 -6.75 15.70 -0.72
N ARG A 213 -7.98 16.12 -0.37
CA ARG A 213 -8.30 16.75 0.91
C ARG A 213 -9.22 15.83 1.71
N ALA A 214 -8.68 15.27 2.80
CA ALA A 214 -9.45 14.43 3.73
C ALA A 214 -10.41 15.23 4.65
N ASP A 215 -10.25 16.55 4.72
CA ASP A 215 -11.07 17.47 5.50
C ASP A 215 -11.13 18.84 4.79
N VAL A 216 -11.93 19.76 5.31
CA VAL A 216 -12.06 21.14 4.81
C VAL A 216 -11.27 22.13 5.68
N ASP A 217 -10.94 23.28 5.12
CA ASP A 217 -10.28 24.36 5.85
C ASP A 217 -11.17 24.87 7.00
N ARG A 218 -10.56 25.07 8.17
CA ARG A 218 -11.18 25.61 9.38
C ARG A 218 -10.20 26.54 10.08
N GLU A 219 -10.67 27.31 11.06
CA GLU A 219 -9.86 28.25 11.84
C GLU A 219 -8.56 27.65 12.40
N ASN A 220 -8.61 26.39 12.84
CA ASN A 220 -7.45 25.68 13.41
C ASN A 220 -6.70 24.77 12.41
N ARG A 221 -7.12 24.72 11.13
CA ARG A 221 -6.50 23.86 10.11
C ARG A 221 -6.75 24.41 8.71
N VAL A 222 -5.70 24.93 8.10
CA VAL A 222 -5.72 25.36 6.69
C VAL A 222 -4.71 24.55 5.89
N TYR A 223 -5.17 23.98 4.78
CA TYR A 223 -4.31 23.30 3.81
C TYR A 223 -3.40 24.32 3.13
N LYS A 224 -2.08 24.07 3.19
CA LYS A 224 -1.07 24.98 2.63
C LYS A 224 -1.04 25.02 1.10
N ARG A 225 -1.59 24.00 0.43
CA ARG A 225 -1.55 23.80 -1.03
C ARG A 225 -2.77 23.02 -1.49
N ASP A 226 -3.23 23.33 -2.71
CA ASP A 226 -4.41 22.76 -3.36
C ASP A 226 -4.08 21.86 -4.55
N ARG A 227 -2.84 21.98 -5.02
CA ARG A 227 -2.30 21.22 -6.13
C ARG A 227 -1.16 20.35 -5.65
N LEU A 228 -1.01 19.23 -6.33
CA LEU A 228 0.06 18.26 -6.17
C LEU A 228 0.76 18.14 -7.51
N HIS A 229 2.08 18.00 -7.49
CA HIS A 229 2.86 17.70 -8.68
C HIS A 229 3.38 16.27 -8.57
N GLU A 230 2.98 15.44 -9.52
CA GLU A 230 3.50 14.10 -9.71
C GLU A 230 4.58 14.14 -10.78
N PHE A 231 5.65 13.39 -10.52
CA PHE A 231 6.85 13.32 -11.32
C PHE A 231 6.98 11.91 -11.86
N LEU A 232 7.05 11.81 -13.18
CA LEU A 232 7.31 10.56 -13.87
C LEU A 232 8.68 10.65 -14.51
N VAL A 233 9.61 9.81 -14.07
CA VAL A 233 10.97 9.73 -14.59
C VAL A 233 11.11 8.42 -15.32
N LEU A 234 11.41 8.46 -16.62
CA LEU A 234 11.69 7.28 -17.44
C LEU A 234 13.20 7.26 -17.72
N GLY A 235 13.81 6.09 -17.68
CA GLY A 235 15.21 5.93 -18.10
C GLY A 235 15.54 4.49 -18.43
N LYS A 236 16.76 4.27 -18.91
CA LYS A 236 17.32 2.93 -19.13
C LYS A 236 18.36 2.66 -18.04
N PRO A 237 18.23 1.58 -17.24
CA PRO A 237 19.26 1.20 -16.29
C PRO A 237 20.62 1.03 -16.98
N ARG A 238 21.67 1.62 -16.40
CA ARG A 238 23.05 1.37 -16.81
C ARG A 238 23.41 -0.05 -16.38
N MET A 239 23.83 -0.89 -17.32
CA MET A 239 24.20 -2.29 -17.03
C MET A 239 25.45 -2.37 -16.16
#